data_AF-A0A8T3SQ18-F1
#
_entry.id   AF-A0A8T3SQ18-F1
#
_cell.length_a   1.000
_cell.length_b   1.000
_cell.length_c   1.000
_cell.angle_alpha   90.00
_cell.angle_beta   90.00
_cell.angle_gamma   90.00
#
_symmetry.space_group_name_H-M   'P 1'
#
loop_
_entity.id
_entity.type
_entity.pdbx_description
1 polymer ?
#
loop_
_entity_poly.entity_id
_entity_poly.type
_entity_poly.pdbx_seq_one_letter_code
_entity_poly.pdbx_strand_id
1 'polypeptide(L)'
;MHIEHQDRGSIRYDSVLSAWREQLSQAANPALKQQLVNRERELLPRFTAQYARLLELPRRTRRAMQRRWKRSLGGVALLMLLGQTPALAATINVGGACTLVDAITAANNDVATGGCSAGSGADTLGLSGNLTLTAVNTDLYGPTALPAVTSAITVEGNGATISRASGAPDFRLFAVDSTGSLTLRKTKITGGRLSGVDALGGGLFNNVGELTIIDSTVSGNAVTSDSGDGGGIATRSTSEQVSLTLINSTVADNTAGDLGGGINFRSFGKLTVDKSTISGNSARDGVGLLHIGDNSAISNSTISGNSSSGYGGSGGLLHGGTLTLTSTTVSNNSAAGMYGVGGVAAFAGGTLTLTDSTITGNSAPNSGAGGLAGSTIILNRTLVSGNQGPLAAELFTYEGDSGVNASNFNIFGHSGLTNVQAFSSNFVPSGGDITATSDGTTPTPLSAILNTTLANNGGLPRPMRSSPAVRRSMRWAPVVRRPILI
;
A
#
# COMPACT_ATOMS: atom_id res chain seq x y z
N MET A 1 2.93 51.48 -15.19
CA MET A 1 2.63 51.72 -13.77
C MET A 1 2.74 50.37 -13.07
N HIS A 2 3.93 50.08 -12.56
CA HIS A 2 4.28 48.83 -11.89
C HIS A 2 3.85 48.99 -10.43
N ILE A 3 2.96 48.13 -9.94
CA ILE A 3 2.59 48.13 -8.51
C ILE A 3 3.38 46.99 -7.86
N GLU A 4 4.47 47.38 -7.18
CA GLU A 4 5.13 46.55 -6.18
C GLU A 4 4.18 46.29 -5.01
N HIS A 5 3.80 45.04 -4.80
CA HIS A 5 3.28 44.60 -3.51
C HIS A 5 4.44 44.50 -2.52
N GLN A 6 4.55 45.49 -1.64
CA GLN A 6 5.38 45.39 -0.43
C GLN A 6 4.72 44.43 0.56
N ASP A 7 5.24 43.21 0.62
CA ASP A 7 4.92 42.25 1.67
C ASP A 7 5.72 42.60 2.94
N ARG A 8 5.06 43.24 3.90
CA ARG A 8 5.57 43.39 5.28
C ARG A 8 4.97 42.26 6.12
N GLY A 9 5.72 41.18 6.34
CA GLY A 9 5.39 40.22 7.40
C GLY A 9 5.78 38.76 7.17
N SER A 10 6.08 38.34 5.94
CA SER A 10 6.45 36.96 5.63
C SER A 10 7.96 36.74 5.78
N ILE A 11 8.37 35.78 6.63
CA ILE A 11 9.77 35.32 6.67
C ILE A 11 10.06 34.61 5.36
N ARG A 12 11.02 35.10 4.58
CA ARG A 12 11.40 34.48 3.31
C ARG A 12 11.82 33.02 3.53
N TYR A 13 11.16 32.11 2.84
CA TYR A 13 11.42 30.66 2.89
C TYR A 13 12.91 30.31 2.77
N ASP A 14 13.64 30.99 1.88
CA ASP A 14 15.08 30.81 1.68
C ASP A 14 15.91 31.07 2.95
N SER A 15 15.48 32.01 3.80
CA SER A 15 16.16 32.35 5.06
C SER A 15 15.99 31.28 6.13
N VAL A 16 14.89 30.53 6.08
CA VAL A 16 14.61 29.41 6.99
C VAL A 16 15.40 28.19 6.55
N LEU A 17 15.36 27.88 5.25
CA LEU A 17 16.03 26.72 4.67
C LEU A 17 17.56 26.82 4.81
N SER A 18 18.12 28.03 4.63
CA SER A 18 19.53 28.30 4.88
C SER A 18 19.92 28.11 6.35
N ALA A 19 19.12 28.62 7.28
CA ALA A 19 19.36 28.42 8.71
C ALA A 19 19.29 26.94 9.13
N TRP A 20 18.36 26.18 8.54
CA TRP A 20 18.23 24.74 8.76
C TRP A 20 19.44 23.96 8.21
N ARG A 21 19.82 24.22 6.95
CA ARG A 21 21.00 23.59 6.32
C ARG A 21 22.30 23.89 7.06
N GLU A 22 22.41 25.10 7.61
CA GLU A 22 23.52 25.47 8.50
C GLU A 22 23.57 24.58 9.75
N GLN A 23 22.41 24.20 10.31
CA GLN A 23 22.38 23.28 11.45
C GLN A 23 22.80 21.86 11.07
N LEU A 24 22.37 21.38 9.89
CA LEU A 24 22.79 20.08 9.37
C LEU A 24 24.30 20.02 9.09
N SER A 25 24.90 21.13 8.63
CA SER A 25 26.34 21.19 8.39
C SER A 25 27.16 21.27 9.68
N GLN A 26 26.61 21.88 10.74
CA GLN A 26 27.24 22.00 12.07
C GLN A 26 27.04 20.78 12.99
N ALA A 27 26.21 19.81 12.59
CA ALA A 27 25.95 18.60 13.36
C ALA A 27 27.20 17.69 13.42
N ALA A 28 27.90 17.69 14.56
CA ALA A 28 29.13 16.94 14.78
C ALA A 28 28.94 15.42 14.87
N ASN A 29 27.72 14.94 15.14
CA ASN A 29 27.40 13.52 15.22
C ASN A 29 26.75 13.04 13.89
N PRO A 30 27.41 12.15 13.12
CA PRO A 30 26.88 11.67 11.84
C PRO A 30 25.53 10.96 11.95
N ALA A 31 25.29 10.21 13.03
CA ALA A 31 24.02 9.51 13.25
C ALA A 31 22.88 10.50 13.55
N LEU A 32 23.14 11.54 14.36
CA LEU A 32 22.18 12.60 14.61
C LEU A 32 21.89 13.40 13.34
N LYS A 33 22.92 13.73 12.56
CA LYS A 33 22.76 14.40 11.26
C LYS A 33 21.87 13.56 10.34
N GLN A 34 22.12 12.26 10.23
CA GLN A 34 21.31 11.36 9.43
C GLN A 34 19.86 11.29 9.93
N GLN A 35 19.64 11.30 11.25
CA GLN A 35 18.27 11.35 11.78
C GLN A 35 17.56 12.68 11.49
N LEU A 36 18.27 13.81 11.58
CA LEU A 36 17.72 15.13 11.23
C LEU A 36 17.37 15.22 9.74
N VAL A 37 18.20 14.63 8.87
CA VAL A 37 17.96 14.53 7.42
C VAL A 37 16.77 13.60 7.14
N ASN A 38 16.75 12.41 7.75
CA ASN A 38 15.67 11.44 7.55
C ASN A 38 14.31 11.95 8.05
N ARG A 39 14.30 12.82 9.07
CA ARG A 39 13.09 13.44 9.63
C ARG A 39 12.92 14.90 9.21
N GLU A 40 13.61 15.36 8.17
CA GLU A 40 13.60 16.75 7.75
C GLU A 40 12.17 17.26 7.48
N ARG A 41 11.27 16.44 6.92
CA ARG A 41 9.88 16.84 6.69
C ARG A 41 9.05 17.06 7.96
N GLU A 42 9.32 16.30 9.02
CA GLU A 42 8.66 16.49 10.31
C GLU A 42 9.28 17.67 11.06
N LEU A 43 10.61 17.77 10.99
CA LEU A 43 11.38 18.68 11.82
C LEU A 43 11.50 20.07 11.22
N LEU A 44 11.50 20.23 9.89
CA LEU A 44 11.66 21.51 9.21
C LEU A 44 10.45 22.44 9.42
N PRO A 45 9.18 22.01 9.32
CA PRO A 45 8.04 22.87 9.67
C PRO A 45 8.08 23.31 11.14
N ARG A 46 8.41 22.38 12.05
CA ARG A 46 8.53 22.66 13.49
C ARG A 46 9.70 23.60 13.78
N PHE A 47 10.84 23.39 13.13
CA PHE A 47 11.99 24.28 13.14
C PHE A 47 11.62 25.66 12.60
N THR A 48 10.88 25.72 11.50
CA THR A 48 10.39 26.95 10.86
C THR A 48 9.54 27.75 11.85
N ALA A 49 8.60 27.09 12.53
CA ALA A 49 7.76 27.72 13.54
C ALA A 49 8.57 28.27 14.72
N GLN A 50 9.53 27.49 15.25
CA GLN A 50 10.39 27.97 16.35
C GLN A 50 11.32 29.10 15.91
N TYR A 51 11.86 29.00 14.70
CA TYR A 51 12.75 30.01 14.12
C TYR A 51 11.99 31.32 13.84
N ALA A 52 10.75 31.22 13.38
CA ALA A 52 9.87 32.38 13.18
C ALA A 52 9.56 33.10 14.50
N ARG A 53 9.13 32.36 15.54
CA ARG A 53 8.90 32.91 16.88
C ARG A 53 10.13 33.60 17.45
N LEU A 54 11.31 33.03 17.21
CA LEU A 54 12.57 33.66 17.62
C LEU A 54 12.83 34.97 16.88
N LEU A 55 12.52 35.04 15.58
CA LEU A 55 12.72 36.24 14.77
C LEU A 55 11.81 37.41 15.19
N GLU A 56 10.63 37.12 15.72
CA GLU A 56 9.69 38.09 16.29
C GLU A 56 10.21 38.77 17.57
N LEU A 57 11.17 38.14 18.27
CA LEU A 57 11.72 38.71 19.49
C LEU A 57 12.61 39.95 19.22
N PRO A 58 12.60 40.95 20.15
CA PRO A 58 13.50 42.09 20.08
C PRO A 58 14.96 41.67 19.90
N ARG A 59 15.72 42.40 19.07
CA ARG A 59 17.13 42.08 18.75
C ARG A 59 18.00 41.85 19.99
N ARG A 60 17.75 42.61 21.08
CA ARG A 60 18.46 42.46 22.36
C ARG A 60 18.21 41.09 23.00
N THR A 61 16.97 40.61 22.97
CA THR A 61 16.54 39.31 23.50
C THR A 61 17.15 38.16 22.71
N ARG A 62 17.11 38.21 21.37
CA ARG A 62 17.77 37.21 20.51
C ARG A 62 19.27 37.09 20.79
N ARG A 63 19.98 38.23 20.84
CA ARG A 63 21.43 38.24 21.14
C ARG A 63 21.75 37.76 22.54
N ALA A 64 20.87 38.00 23.52
CA ALA A 64 21.03 37.46 24.87
C ALA A 64 20.89 35.93 24.88
N MET A 65 19.88 35.40 24.18
CA MET A 65 19.68 33.94 24.04
C MET A 65 20.85 33.25 23.34
N GLN A 66 21.28 33.77 22.17
CA GLN A 66 22.42 33.22 21.42
C GLN A 66 23.71 33.19 22.25
N ARG A 67 23.97 34.24 23.06
CA ARG A 67 25.13 34.30 23.96
C ARG A 67 25.03 33.31 25.12
N ARG A 68 23.85 33.22 25.74
CA ARG A 68 23.61 32.30 26.86
C ARG A 68 23.76 30.84 26.42
N TRP A 69 23.32 30.50 25.22
CA TRP A 69 23.31 29.12 24.70
C TRP A 69 24.55 28.80 23.86
N LYS A 70 25.37 29.80 23.51
CA LYS A 70 26.53 29.69 22.61
C LYS A 70 26.18 29.03 21.26
N ARG A 71 25.03 29.39 20.69
CA ARG A 71 24.52 28.86 19.42
C ARG A 71 24.00 29.98 18.51
N SER A 72 23.96 29.72 17.20
CA SER A 72 23.26 30.58 16.25
C SER A 72 21.75 30.61 16.57
N LEU A 73 21.00 31.53 15.97
CA LEU A 73 19.55 31.60 16.21
C LEU A 73 18.86 30.32 15.69
N GLY A 74 19.34 29.78 14.57
CA GLY A 74 18.94 28.46 14.07
C GLY A 74 19.30 27.34 15.04
N GLY A 75 20.49 27.38 15.66
CA GLY A 75 20.86 26.38 16.67
C GLY A 75 20.01 26.46 17.94
N VAL A 76 19.56 27.65 18.33
CA VAL A 76 18.59 27.82 19.43
C VAL A 76 17.22 27.27 19.04
N ALA A 77 16.76 27.50 17.80
CA ALA A 77 15.51 26.93 17.29
C ALA A 77 15.56 25.39 17.24
N LEU A 78 16.68 24.83 16.77
CA LEU A 78 16.91 23.39 16.75
C LEU A 78 16.98 22.79 18.16
N LEU A 79 17.61 23.47 19.13
CA LEU A 79 17.64 22.99 20.51
C LEU A 79 16.27 23.10 21.19
N MET A 80 15.45 24.11 20.86
CA MET A 80 14.08 24.18 21.33
C MET A 80 13.22 23.07 20.72
N LEU A 81 13.44 22.72 19.46
CA LEU A 81 12.83 21.57 18.80
C LEU A 81 13.24 20.25 19.47
N LEU A 82 14.55 20.02 19.65
CA LEU A 82 15.10 18.78 20.21
C LEU A 82 14.92 18.66 21.73
N GLY A 83 14.72 19.79 22.42
CA GLY A 83 14.44 19.88 23.85
C GLY A 83 12.95 19.73 24.19
N GLN A 84 12.08 19.67 23.18
CA GLN A 84 10.75 19.13 23.38
C GLN A 84 10.91 17.63 23.60
N THR A 85 10.52 17.15 24.79
CA THR A 85 10.22 15.72 24.96
C THR A 85 9.32 15.29 23.81
N PRO A 86 9.41 14.05 23.26
CA PRO A 86 8.40 13.57 22.34
C PRO A 86 7.05 13.88 23.00
N ALA A 87 6.33 14.85 22.44
CA ALA A 87 5.05 15.23 22.98
C ALA A 87 4.25 13.94 22.94
N LEU A 88 3.72 13.51 24.10
CA LEU A 88 2.64 12.54 24.07
C LEU A 88 1.65 13.10 23.04
N ALA A 89 1.37 12.32 22.00
CA ALA A 89 0.59 12.81 20.87
C ALA A 89 -0.66 13.50 21.41
N ALA A 90 -0.88 14.77 21.05
CA ALA A 90 -1.98 15.51 21.67
C ALA A 90 -3.27 14.78 21.32
N THR A 91 -4.03 14.38 22.34
CA THR A 91 -5.28 13.65 22.11
C THR A 91 -6.41 14.64 21.96
N ILE A 92 -6.95 14.74 20.75
CA ILE A 92 -8.13 15.54 20.43
C ILE A 92 -9.33 14.58 20.36
N ASN A 93 -10.29 14.76 21.27
CA ASN A 93 -11.50 13.94 21.30
C ASN A 93 -12.53 14.49 20.32
N VAL A 94 -12.89 13.69 19.31
CA VAL A 94 -13.86 14.06 18.28
C VAL A 94 -15.26 13.66 18.72
N GLY A 95 -16.15 14.64 18.84
CA GLY A 95 -17.52 14.49 19.32
C GLY A 95 -18.05 15.79 19.94
N GLY A 96 -19.38 15.86 20.10
CA GLY A 96 -20.03 17.06 20.64
C GLY A 96 -19.78 18.29 19.76
N ALA A 97 -19.14 19.32 20.33
CA ALA A 97 -18.78 20.53 19.60
C ALA A 97 -17.55 20.36 18.68
N CYS A 98 -16.65 19.42 18.99
CA CYS A 98 -15.44 19.18 18.21
C CYS A 98 -15.73 18.23 17.04
N THR A 99 -15.89 18.79 15.83
CA THR A 99 -16.10 17.98 14.61
C THR A 99 -14.78 17.38 14.11
N LEU A 100 -14.85 16.36 13.25
CA LEU A 100 -13.62 15.79 12.66
C LEU A 100 -12.92 16.79 11.73
N VAL A 101 -13.68 17.67 11.07
CA VAL A 101 -13.13 18.78 10.28
C VAL A 101 -12.28 19.69 11.18
N ASP A 102 -12.87 20.16 12.28
CA ASP A 102 -12.19 21.06 13.22
C ASP A 102 -11.00 20.38 13.91
N ALA A 103 -11.11 19.09 14.21
CA ALA A 103 -10.05 18.32 14.84
C ALA A 103 -8.82 18.18 13.93
N ILE A 104 -9.02 17.91 12.64
CA ILE A 104 -7.94 17.87 11.65
C ILE A 104 -7.33 19.26 11.48
N THR A 105 -8.14 20.33 11.42
CA THR A 105 -7.64 21.71 11.37
C THR A 105 -6.84 22.08 12.61
N ALA A 106 -7.29 21.65 13.80
CA ALA A 106 -6.60 21.92 15.06
C ALA A 106 -5.25 21.19 15.17
N ALA A 107 -5.19 19.95 14.70
CA ALA A 107 -3.96 19.16 14.61
C ALA A 107 -2.98 19.76 13.59
N ASN A 108 -3.43 20.03 12.36
CA ASN A 108 -2.59 20.59 11.31
C ASN A 108 -1.94 21.93 11.69
N ASN A 109 -2.61 22.75 12.52
CA ASN A 109 -2.15 24.09 12.87
C ASN A 109 -1.60 24.22 14.29
N ASP A 110 -1.67 23.17 15.12
CA ASP A 110 -1.40 23.24 16.57
C ASP A 110 -2.18 24.37 17.28
N VAL A 111 -3.45 24.61 16.87
CA VAL A 111 -4.30 25.70 17.38
C VAL A 111 -5.73 25.21 17.63
N ALA A 112 -6.32 25.58 18.77
CA ALA A 112 -7.69 25.22 19.11
C ALA A 112 -8.68 25.75 18.07
N THR A 113 -9.53 24.89 17.52
CA THR A 113 -10.43 25.19 16.41
C THR A 113 -11.78 24.54 16.65
N GLY A 114 -12.89 25.26 16.42
CA GLY A 114 -14.24 24.69 16.42
C GLY A 114 -14.59 23.80 17.62
N GLY A 115 -14.24 24.22 18.84
CA GLY A 115 -14.49 23.44 20.06
C GLY A 115 -13.50 22.29 20.32
N CYS A 116 -12.56 22.04 19.43
CA CYS A 116 -11.43 21.13 19.63
C CYS A 116 -10.28 21.82 20.36
N SER A 117 -9.57 21.07 21.21
CA SER A 117 -8.31 21.51 21.79
C SER A 117 -7.23 21.68 20.71
N ALA A 118 -6.23 22.53 20.98
CA ALA A 118 -5.06 22.66 20.11
C ALA A 118 -4.28 21.34 20.01
N GLY A 119 -3.74 21.04 18.83
CA GLY A 119 -2.76 19.98 18.63
C GLY A 119 -1.38 20.33 19.19
N SER A 120 -0.47 19.36 19.13
CA SER A 120 0.96 19.59 19.38
C SER A 120 1.84 18.60 18.60
N GLY A 121 2.14 18.96 17.35
CA GLY A 121 3.04 18.24 16.47
C GLY A 121 2.45 16.97 15.90
N ALA A 122 2.61 15.84 16.61
CA ALA A 122 1.94 14.60 16.22
C ALA A 122 0.69 14.45 17.07
N ASP A 123 -0.46 14.25 16.43
CA ASP A 123 -1.74 14.29 17.12
C ASP A 123 -2.51 12.98 16.98
N THR A 124 -3.32 12.67 17.98
CA THR A 124 -4.23 11.53 17.99
C THR A 124 -5.67 12.03 18.07
N LEU A 125 -6.47 11.76 17.04
CA LEU A 125 -7.88 12.09 16.97
C LEU A 125 -8.68 10.87 17.42
N GLY A 126 -9.25 10.92 18.62
CA GLY A 126 -10.07 9.83 19.17
C GLY A 126 -11.53 9.98 18.76
N LEU A 127 -12.07 9.03 18.00
CA LEU A 127 -13.48 9.05 17.61
C LEU A 127 -14.37 8.46 18.72
N SER A 128 -15.47 9.16 19.01
CA SER A 128 -16.48 8.73 19.99
C SER A 128 -17.64 7.94 19.38
N GLY A 129 -17.75 7.89 18.05
CA GLY A 129 -18.81 7.18 17.34
C GLY A 129 -18.71 7.33 15.83
N ASN A 130 -19.71 6.79 15.12
CA ASN A 130 -19.79 6.87 13.67
C ASN A 130 -19.97 8.32 13.20
N LEU A 131 -19.32 8.66 12.08
CA LEU A 131 -19.36 9.97 11.46
C LEU A 131 -19.93 9.86 10.05
N THR A 132 -20.96 10.65 9.76
CA THR A 132 -21.52 10.75 8.40
C THR A 132 -21.24 12.15 7.86
N LEU A 133 -20.42 12.21 6.82
CA LEU A 133 -20.01 13.45 6.16
C LEU A 133 -21.02 13.80 5.07
N THR A 134 -21.40 15.08 5.01
CA THR A 134 -22.50 15.55 4.15
C THR A 134 -22.09 16.62 3.15
N ALA A 135 -20.88 17.18 3.27
CA ALA A 135 -20.43 18.32 2.47
C ALA A 135 -18.95 18.20 2.10
N VAL A 136 -18.58 18.89 1.01
CA VAL A 136 -17.20 19.13 0.62
C VAL A 136 -16.61 20.19 1.57
N ASN A 137 -15.41 19.93 2.08
CA ASN A 137 -14.65 20.91 2.86
C ASN A 137 -13.60 21.62 2.00
N THR A 138 -12.93 20.89 1.12
CA THR A 138 -11.89 21.42 0.25
C THR A 138 -11.91 20.75 -1.11
N ASP A 139 -11.51 21.49 -2.14
CA ASP A 139 -11.29 20.98 -3.50
C ASP A 139 -9.80 20.79 -3.80
N LEU A 140 -8.93 20.87 -2.79
CA LEU A 140 -7.51 20.57 -2.94
C LEU A 140 -7.34 19.08 -3.32
N TYR A 141 -6.91 18.85 -4.56
CA TYR A 141 -6.88 17.54 -5.23
C TYR A 141 -8.27 16.94 -5.56
N GLY A 142 -9.26 17.81 -5.74
CA GLY A 142 -10.65 17.45 -6.00
C GLY A 142 -11.52 17.40 -4.73
N PRO A 143 -12.84 17.27 -4.89
CA PRO A 143 -13.79 17.38 -3.78
C PRO A 143 -13.50 16.39 -2.65
N THR A 144 -13.21 16.92 -1.47
CA THR A 144 -12.86 16.15 -0.27
C THR A 144 -13.65 16.68 0.94
N ALA A 145 -14.26 15.79 1.71
CA ALA A 145 -15.02 16.17 2.91
C ALA A 145 -14.12 16.53 4.11
N LEU A 146 -12.94 15.92 4.16
CA LEU A 146 -11.82 16.16 5.09
C LEU A 146 -11.01 17.43 4.74
N PRO A 147 -10.53 18.31 5.66
CA PRO A 147 -9.33 19.09 5.35
C PRO A 147 -8.18 18.16 4.97
N ALA A 148 -7.30 18.60 4.06
CA ALA A 148 -6.10 17.84 3.73
C ALA A 148 -5.21 17.69 4.98
N VAL A 149 -4.70 16.48 5.21
CA VAL A 149 -3.75 16.19 6.29
C VAL A 149 -2.37 16.71 5.87
N THR A 150 -1.84 17.67 6.62
CA THR A 150 -0.55 18.32 6.35
C THR A 150 0.47 18.10 7.47
N SER A 151 0.03 17.47 8.57
CA SER A 151 0.82 17.13 9.75
C SER A 151 0.76 15.62 10.04
N ALA A 152 1.40 15.17 11.13
CA ALA A 152 1.34 13.78 11.56
C ALA A 152 0.08 13.54 12.40
N ILE A 153 -0.91 12.86 11.83
CA ILE A 153 -2.22 12.62 12.46
C ILE A 153 -2.49 11.12 12.54
N THR A 154 -2.82 10.64 13.73
CA THR A 154 -3.41 9.32 13.95
C THR A 154 -4.90 9.46 14.24
N VAL A 155 -5.76 8.82 13.45
CA VAL A 155 -7.20 8.71 13.75
C VAL A 155 -7.44 7.36 14.43
N GLU A 156 -7.76 7.40 15.72
CA GLU A 156 -8.19 6.23 16.48
C GLU A 156 -9.70 6.10 16.39
N GLY A 157 -10.15 5.24 15.47
CA GLY A 157 -11.56 5.06 15.19
C GLY A 157 -12.35 4.35 16.28
N ASN A 158 -11.70 3.54 17.12
CA ASN A 158 -12.39 2.73 18.14
C ASN A 158 -13.55 1.87 17.57
N GLY A 159 -13.44 1.43 16.31
CA GLY A 159 -14.47 0.69 15.58
C GLY A 159 -15.47 1.58 14.82
N ALA A 160 -15.31 2.90 14.86
CA ALA A 160 -16.20 3.83 14.17
C ALA A 160 -16.10 3.73 12.64
N THR A 161 -17.24 3.99 12.00
CA THR A 161 -17.35 4.19 10.56
C THR A 161 -17.36 5.69 10.25
N ILE A 162 -16.51 6.10 9.32
CA ILE A 162 -16.57 7.40 8.64
C ILE A 162 -17.15 7.13 7.25
N SER A 163 -18.32 7.70 6.98
CA SER A 163 -19.06 7.46 5.74
C SER A 163 -19.50 8.73 5.06
N ARG A 164 -19.64 8.70 3.75
CA ARG A 164 -20.40 9.70 3.01
C ARG A 164 -21.91 9.48 3.16
N ALA A 165 -22.68 10.54 3.33
CA ALA A 165 -24.15 10.47 3.38
C ALA A 165 -24.75 10.09 2.02
N SER A 166 -25.83 9.29 2.03
CA SER A 166 -26.65 9.10 0.83
C SER A 166 -27.28 10.42 0.42
N GLY A 167 -27.05 10.86 -0.83
CA GLY A 167 -27.56 12.12 -1.37
C GLY A 167 -26.68 13.36 -1.14
N ALA A 168 -25.56 13.24 -0.42
CA ALA A 168 -24.55 14.30 -0.40
C ALA A 168 -23.94 14.50 -1.82
N PRO A 169 -23.23 15.60 -2.09
CA PRO A 169 -22.41 15.72 -3.30
C PRO A 169 -21.32 14.63 -3.35
N ASP A 170 -20.81 14.36 -4.55
CA ASP A 170 -19.69 13.45 -4.74
C ASP A 170 -18.41 14.06 -4.13
N PHE A 171 -17.82 13.36 -3.17
CA PHE A 171 -16.51 13.66 -2.60
C PHE A 171 -15.82 12.41 -2.07
N ARG A 172 -14.49 12.53 -2.00
CA ARG A 172 -13.60 11.65 -1.24
C ARG A 172 -13.64 11.99 0.25
N LEU A 173 -13.30 11.03 1.11
CA LEU A 173 -13.32 11.25 2.56
C LEU A 173 -12.03 11.95 3.04
N PHE A 174 -10.86 11.43 2.65
CA PHE A 174 -9.57 11.90 3.15
C PHE A 174 -8.57 12.24 2.04
N ALA A 175 -7.80 13.31 2.27
CA ALA A 175 -6.62 13.67 1.51
C ALA A 175 -5.39 13.78 2.41
N VAL A 176 -4.27 13.21 1.96
CA VAL A 176 -2.96 13.40 2.59
C VAL A 176 -2.10 14.23 1.64
N ASP A 177 -1.60 15.37 2.12
CA ASP A 177 -0.67 16.22 1.37
C ASP A 177 0.77 15.67 1.50
N SER A 178 1.68 16.22 0.72
CA SER A 178 3.11 15.93 0.64
C SER A 178 3.89 16.03 1.96
N THR A 179 3.39 16.83 2.91
CA THR A 179 3.94 16.94 4.27
C THR A 179 3.15 16.13 5.30
N GLY A 180 2.00 15.59 4.92
CA GLY A 180 1.11 14.84 5.79
C GLY A 180 1.57 13.42 6.05
N SER A 181 1.28 12.94 7.26
CA SER A 181 1.37 11.52 7.61
C SER A 181 0.09 11.13 8.31
N LEU A 182 -0.72 10.30 7.67
CA LEU A 182 -2.02 9.85 8.19
C LEU A 182 -1.93 8.38 8.59
N THR A 183 -2.22 8.11 9.86
CA THR A 183 -2.48 6.75 10.34
C THR A 183 -3.96 6.58 10.68
N LEU A 184 -4.63 5.62 10.04
CA LEU A 184 -5.99 5.21 10.40
C LEU A 184 -5.92 3.91 11.21
N ARG A 185 -6.51 3.89 12.41
CA ARG A 185 -6.53 2.72 13.29
C ARG A 185 -7.95 2.38 13.71
N LYS A 186 -8.37 1.12 13.52
CA LYS A 186 -9.70 0.63 13.91
C LYS A 186 -10.84 1.48 13.36
N THR A 187 -10.78 1.84 12.08
CA THR A 187 -11.76 2.70 11.42
C THR A 187 -12.29 2.03 10.15
N LYS A 188 -13.56 2.24 9.84
CA LYS A 188 -14.13 1.93 8.51
C LYS A 188 -14.30 3.21 7.69
N ILE A 189 -13.78 3.23 6.46
CA ILE A 189 -13.91 4.32 5.49
C ILE A 189 -14.79 3.84 4.33
N THR A 190 -15.94 4.48 4.11
CA THR A 190 -16.93 3.97 3.14
C THR A 190 -17.80 5.02 2.46
N GLY A 191 -18.36 4.68 1.30
CA GLY A 191 -19.31 5.50 0.55
C GLY A 191 -18.68 6.69 -0.17
N GLY A 192 -17.36 6.87 -0.07
CA GLY A 192 -16.63 7.91 -0.78
C GLY A 192 -16.81 7.75 -2.28
N ARG A 193 -17.05 8.85 -2.98
CA ARG A 193 -17.45 8.81 -4.38
C ARG A 193 -16.92 10.02 -5.14
N LEU A 194 -16.29 9.79 -6.28
CA LEU A 194 -15.94 10.85 -7.23
C LEU A 194 -16.47 10.51 -8.62
N SER A 195 -16.93 11.52 -9.35
CA SER A 195 -17.40 11.40 -10.74
C SER A 195 -16.66 12.31 -11.73
N GLY A 196 -15.70 13.11 -11.27
CA GLY A 196 -14.93 14.03 -12.09
C GLY A 196 -13.87 13.32 -12.94
N VAL A 197 -13.47 13.96 -14.04
CA VAL A 197 -12.35 13.51 -14.89
C VAL A 197 -11.06 13.46 -14.07
N ASP A 198 -10.25 12.42 -14.28
CA ASP A 198 -8.96 12.18 -13.60
C ASP A 198 -9.05 12.16 -12.06
N ALA A 199 -10.22 11.72 -11.55
CA ALA A 199 -10.45 11.56 -10.12
C ALA A 199 -9.60 10.44 -9.53
N LEU A 200 -9.04 10.68 -8.34
CA LEU A 200 -8.14 9.76 -7.65
C LEU A 200 -8.67 9.50 -6.24
N GLY A 201 -8.85 8.22 -5.87
CA GLY A 201 -9.15 7.85 -4.50
C GLY A 201 -10.61 8.09 -4.13
N GLY A 202 -11.53 7.15 -4.41
CA GLY A 202 -12.93 7.33 -3.99
C GLY A 202 -13.04 7.48 -2.46
N GLY A 203 -12.27 6.71 -1.70
CA GLY A 203 -12.20 6.81 -0.24
C GLY A 203 -11.07 7.71 0.26
N LEU A 204 -9.84 7.40 -0.16
CA LEU A 204 -8.58 7.99 0.31
C LEU A 204 -7.69 8.33 -0.88
N PHE A 205 -7.05 9.50 -0.84
CA PHE A 205 -5.96 9.80 -1.76
C PHE A 205 -4.75 10.39 -1.03
N ASN A 206 -3.61 9.76 -1.27
CA ASN A 206 -2.32 10.12 -0.74
C ASN A 206 -1.49 10.82 -1.84
N ASN A 207 -1.29 12.13 -1.68
CA ASN A 207 -0.49 12.95 -2.57
C ASN A 207 0.91 13.13 -1.98
N VAL A 208 1.84 12.24 -2.32
CA VAL A 208 3.26 12.36 -1.92
C VAL A 208 3.53 12.21 -0.40
N GLY A 209 2.50 12.03 0.43
CA GLY A 209 2.61 11.85 1.87
C GLY A 209 2.76 10.39 2.31
N GLU A 210 2.53 10.15 3.59
CA GLU A 210 2.50 8.81 4.19
C GLU A 210 1.07 8.42 4.57
N LEU A 211 0.65 7.21 4.16
CA LEU A 211 -0.63 6.65 4.55
C LEU A 211 -0.44 5.27 5.17
N THR A 212 -0.81 5.14 6.44
CA THR A 212 -0.80 3.88 7.19
C THR A 212 -2.21 3.52 7.63
N ILE A 213 -2.62 2.28 7.36
CA ILE A 213 -3.95 1.75 7.67
C ILE A 213 -3.77 0.48 8.50
N ILE A 214 -4.27 0.50 9.74
CA ILE A 214 -4.07 -0.57 10.73
C ILE A 214 -5.42 -1.00 11.28
N ASP A 215 -5.69 -2.30 11.34
CA ASP A 215 -6.93 -2.86 11.90
C ASP A 215 -8.20 -2.21 11.33
N SER A 216 -8.16 -1.78 10.06
CA SER A 216 -9.15 -0.89 9.47
C SER A 216 -9.73 -1.44 8.16
N THR A 217 -10.83 -0.86 7.71
CA THR A 217 -11.52 -1.27 6.48
C THR A 217 -11.73 -0.08 5.56
N VAL A 218 -11.33 -0.20 4.29
CA VAL A 218 -11.66 0.75 3.22
C VAL A 218 -12.56 0.02 2.23
N SER A 219 -13.85 0.33 2.23
CA SER A 219 -14.80 -0.44 1.44
C SER A 219 -15.97 0.33 0.86
N GLY A 220 -16.51 -0.11 -0.28
CA GLY A 220 -17.70 0.51 -0.86
C GLY A 220 -17.43 1.96 -1.30
N ASN A 221 -16.22 2.25 -1.75
CA ASN A 221 -15.85 3.55 -2.30
C ASN A 221 -15.71 3.45 -3.82
N ALA A 222 -15.98 4.55 -4.51
CA ALA A 222 -16.06 4.55 -5.96
C ALA A 222 -15.42 5.78 -6.61
N VAL A 223 -14.76 5.56 -7.75
CA VAL A 223 -14.54 6.59 -8.75
C VAL A 223 -15.24 6.13 -10.02
N THR A 224 -16.21 6.89 -10.51
CA THR A 224 -17.08 6.44 -11.61
C THR A 224 -16.83 7.12 -12.95
N SER A 225 -15.81 7.98 -13.03
CA SER A 225 -15.34 8.50 -14.31
C SER A 225 -14.47 7.48 -15.01
N ASP A 226 -14.56 7.43 -16.33
CA ASP A 226 -13.83 6.48 -17.19
C ASP A 226 -12.30 6.65 -17.21
N SER A 227 -11.78 7.75 -16.64
CA SER A 227 -10.35 8.02 -16.41
C SER A 227 -9.98 8.05 -14.92
N GLY A 228 -10.88 7.56 -14.07
CA GLY A 228 -10.76 7.64 -12.63
C GLY A 228 -10.11 6.39 -12.00
N ASP A 229 -9.18 6.63 -11.09
CA ASP A 229 -8.32 5.60 -10.49
C ASP A 229 -8.52 5.46 -8.98
N GLY A 230 -8.24 4.28 -8.44
CA GLY A 230 -8.16 4.07 -6.99
C GLY A 230 -9.52 4.18 -6.31
N GLY A 231 -10.46 3.29 -6.61
CA GLY A 231 -11.81 3.34 -6.04
C GLY A 231 -11.79 3.43 -4.51
N GLY A 232 -10.96 2.62 -3.87
CA GLY A 232 -10.68 2.69 -2.43
C GLY A 232 -9.61 3.72 -2.11
N ILE A 233 -8.39 3.43 -2.56
CA ILE A 233 -7.18 4.19 -2.23
C ILE A 233 -6.44 4.53 -3.53
N ALA A 234 -6.09 5.79 -3.72
CA ALA A 234 -5.10 6.19 -4.71
C ALA A 234 -3.86 6.78 -4.02
N THR A 235 -2.68 6.43 -4.51
CA THR A 235 -1.41 7.05 -4.14
C THR A 235 -0.70 7.46 -5.41
N ARG A 236 -0.40 8.75 -5.55
CA ARG A 236 0.31 9.29 -6.71
C ARG A 236 1.50 10.09 -6.25
N SER A 237 2.66 9.84 -6.86
CA SER A 237 3.85 10.62 -6.59
C SER A 237 4.93 10.44 -7.64
N THR A 238 5.71 11.50 -7.84
CA THR A 238 6.96 11.51 -8.61
C THR A 238 8.21 11.44 -7.72
N SER A 239 8.04 11.28 -6.40
CA SER A 239 9.08 11.16 -5.38
C SER A 239 9.17 9.75 -4.80
N GLU A 240 10.38 9.33 -4.42
CA GLU A 240 10.70 8.05 -3.76
C GLU A 240 10.25 7.98 -2.27
N GLN A 241 9.90 9.11 -1.65
CA GLN A 241 9.63 9.17 -0.20
C GLN A 241 8.16 8.90 0.19
N VAL A 242 7.43 8.14 -0.62
CA VAL A 242 6.01 7.88 -0.41
C VAL A 242 5.80 6.49 0.10
N SER A 243 4.87 6.32 1.05
CA SER A 243 4.50 5.00 1.51
C SER A 243 2.99 4.84 1.62
N LEU A 244 2.54 3.63 1.25
CA LEU A 244 1.23 3.11 1.60
C LEU A 244 1.46 1.81 2.37
N THR A 245 1.03 1.80 3.63
CA THR A 245 1.18 0.64 4.52
C THR A 245 -0.19 0.15 4.99
N LEU A 246 -0.48 -1.12 4.75
CA LEU A 246 -1.66 -1.81 5.25
C LEU A 246 -1.22 -2.91 6.21
N ILE A 247 -1.75 -2.90 7.44
CA ILE A 247 -1.47 -3.91 8.46
C ILE A 247 -2.80 -4.40 9.02
N ASN A 248 -3.05 -5.71 8.96
CA ASN A 248 -4.27 -6.32 9.49
C ASN A 248 -5.56 -5.60 9.02
N SER A 249 -5.59 -5.20 7.74
CA SER A 249 -6.62 -4.31 7.21
C SER A 249 -7.30 -4.91 5.98
N THR A 250 -8.44 -4.35 5.61
CA THR A 250 -9.24 -4.82 4.47
C THR A 250 -9.50 -3.69 3.48
N VAL A 251 -9.23 -3.91 2.20
CA VAL A 251 -9.66 -3.05 1.09
C VAL A 251 -10.62 -3.84 0.21
N ALA A 252 -11.92 -3.56 0.31
CA ALA A 252 -12.92 -4.40 -0.33
C ALA A 252 -14.08 -3.68 -1.00
N ASP A 253 -14.65 -4.29 -2.03
CA ASP A 253 -15.88 -3.80 -2.69
C ASP A 253 -15.75 -2.35 -3.17
N ASN A 254 -14.55 -1.96 -3.62
CA ASN A 254 -14.32 -0.63 -4.19
C ASN A 254 -14.29 -0.70 -5.72
N THR A 255 -14.70 0.38 -6.37
CA THR A 255 -14.83 0.45 -7.83
C THR A 255 -14.08 1.65 -8.41
N ALA A 256 -13.29 1.44 -9.46
CA ALA A 256 -12.69 2.51 -10.26
C ALA A 256 -13.20 2.42 -11.71
N GLY A 257 -13.23 3.54 -12.42
CA GLY A 257 -13.60 3.55 -13.84
C GLY A 257 -12.44 3.21 -14.78
N ASP A 258 -11.19 3.34 -14.31
CA ASP A 258 -9.99 3.01 -15.07
C ASP A 258 -9.12 1.95 -14.35
N LEU A 259 -8.24 2.35 -13.42
CA LEU A 259 -7.27 1.45 -12.78
C LEU A 259 -7.36 1.40 -11.25
N GLY A 260 -7.10 0.22 -10.68
CA GLY A 260 -6.95 0.04 -9.23
C GLY A 260 -8.26 0.22 -8.49
N GLY A 261 -9.22 -0.68 -8.72
CA GLY A 261 -10.52 -0.65 -8.05
C GLY A 261 -10.39 -0.54 -6.54
N GLY A 262 -9.49 -1.34 -5.95
CA GLY A 262 -9.16 -1.28 -4.53
C GLY A 262 -8.07 -0.26 -4.27
N ILE A 263 -6.87 -0.55 -4.79
CA ILE A 263 -5.67 0.27 -4.59
C ILE A 263 -5.05 0.62 -5.93
N ASN A 264 -4.82 1.91 -6.16
CA ASN A 264 -3.93 2.40 -7.20
C ASN A 264 -2.68 2.99 -6.54
N PHE A 265 -1.56 2.26 -6.57
CA PHE A 265 -0.27 2.73 -6.08
C PHE A 265 0.65 3.04 -7.25
N ARG A 266 0.78 4.32 -7.59
CA ARG A 266 1.58 4.80 -8.72
C ARG A 266 2.61 5.82 -8.24
N SER A 267 3.73 5.31 -7.75
CA SER A 267 4.77 6.08 -7.07
C SER A 267 6.08 5.33 -7.02
N PHE A 268 7.22 6.03 -7.11
CA PHE A 268 8.55 5.48 -6.81
C PHE A 268 8.77 5.11 -5.32
N GLY A 269 7.74 5.24 -4.49
CA GLY A 269 7.75 4.87 -3.10
C GLY A 269 7.50 3.37 -2.86
N LYS A 270 7.18 3.03 -1.61
CA LYS A 270 6.99 1.65 -1.17
C LYS A 270 5.54 1.36 -0.80
N LEU A 271 5.01 0.27 -1.36
CA LEU A 271 3.79 -0.38 -0.90
C LEU A 271 4.15 -1.53 0.04
N THR A 272 3.57 -1.52 1.25
CA THR A 272 3.68 -2.63 2.21
C THR A 272 2.29 -3.11 2.60
N VAL A 273 2.01 -4.38 2.37
CA VAL A 273 0.73 -5.00 2.76
C VAL A 273 1.03 -6.23 3.61
N ASP A 274 0.72 -6.19 4.90
CA ASP A 274 0.90 -7.32 5.82
C ASP A 274 -0.43 -7.75 6.45
N LYS A 275 -0.67 -9.06 6.49
CA LYS A 275 -1.85 -9.67 7.13
C LYS A 275 -3.17 -9.05 6.69
N SER A 276 -3.25 -8.61 5.45
CA SER A 276 -4.37 -7.80 4.96
C SER A 276 -5.11 -8.50 3.84
N THR A 277 -6.33 -8.04 3.58
CA THR A 277 -7.20 -8.59 2.53
C THR A 277 -7.54 -7.51 1.51
N ILE A 278 -7.38 -7.83 0.23
CA ILE A 278 -7.78 -6.98 -0.91
C ILE A 278 -8.76 -7.79 -1.74
N SER A 279 -10.06 -7.48 -1.66
CA SER A 279 -11.09 -8.37 -2.21
C SER A 279 -12.32 -7.71 -2.80
N GLY A 280 -12.93 -8.34 -3.80
CA GLY A 280 -14.20 -7.82 -4.36
C GLY A 280 -14.06 -6.46 -5.05
N ASN A 281 -12.84 -6.01 -5.36
CA ASN A 281 -12.64 -4.71 -5.98
C ASN A 281 -12.74 -4.84 -7.51
N SER A 282 -13.25 -3.80 -8.17
CA SER A 282 -13.54 -3.79 -9.61
C SER A 282 -13.00 -2.56 -10.32
N ALA A 283 -12.50 -2.73 -11.53
CA ALA A 283 -12.10 -1.63 -12.41
C ALA A 283 -12.32 -1.98 -13.89
N ARG A 284 -12.32 -0.99 -14.80
CA ARG A 284 -12.34 -1.26 -16.23
C ARG A 284 -10.99 -1.84 -16.66
N ASP A 285 -9.97 -1.02 -16.86
CA ASP A 285 -8.71 -1.43 -17.50
C ASP A 285 -7.66 -2.01 -16.55
N GLY A 286 -8.03 -2.31 -15.31
CA GLY A 286 -7.25 -3.25 -14.51
C GLY A 286 -7.40 -3.08 -13.00
N VAL A 287 -7.46 -4.22 -12.35
CA VAL A 287 -6.85 -4.56 -11.07
C VAL A 287 -7.57 -4.23 -9.78
N GLY A 288 -7.65 -5.25 -8.91
CA GLY A 288 -7.89 -5.04 -7.48
C GLY A 288 -6.77 -4.22 -6.84
N LEU A 289 -5.52 -4.44 -7.27
CA LEU A 289 -4.33 -3.68 -6.87
C LEU A 289 -3.42 -3.35 -8.06
N LEU A 290 -3.18 -2.06 -8.31
CA LEU A 290 -2.13 -1.58 -9.22
C LEU A 290 -0.90 -1.19 -8.41
N HIS A 291 0.27 -1.68 -8.83
CA HIS A 291 1.55 -1.34 -8.23
C HIS A 291 2.58 -0.91 -9.28
N ILE A 292 2.74 0.40 -9.45
CA ILE A 292 3.83 1.00 -10.22
C ILE A 292 4.73 1.74 -9.26
N GLY A 293 5.54 0.96 -8.55
CA GLY A 293 6.59 1.48 -7.67
C GLY A 293 7.78 0.55 -7.63
N ASP A 294 8.73 0.92 -6.77
CA ASP A 294 9.99 0.21 -6.61
C ASP A 294 9.78 -1.03 -5.72
N ASN A 295 10.76 -1.35 -4.87
CA ASN A 295 10.78 -2.57 -4.06
C ASN A 295 9.64 -2.61 -3.02
N SER A 296 8.54 -3.26 -3.39
CA SER A 296 7.34 -3.42 -2.56
C SER A 296 7.12 -4.87 -2.12
N ALA A 297 6.38 -5.04 -1.03
CA ALA A 297 6.17 -6.34 -0.42
C ALA A 297 4.72 -6.54 0.02
N ILE A 298 4.19 -7.73 -0.27
CA ILE A 298 2.89 -8.21 0.19
C ILE A 298 3.10 -9.52 0.95
N SER A 299 2.91 -9.50 2.26
CA SER A 299 3.14 -10.64 3.13
C SER A 299 1.89 -11.09 3.86
N ASN A 300 1.74 -12.41 4.06
CA ASN A 300 0.69 -12.98 4.90
C ASN A 300 -0.73 -12.56 4.51
N SER A 301 -0.96 -12.20 3.25
CA SER A 301 -2.15 -11.47 2.82
C SER A 301 -2.97 -12.26 1.81
N THR A 302 -4.16 -11.75 1.52
CA THR A 302 -5.08 -12.35 0.54
C THR A 302 -5.50 -11.31 -0.49
N ILE A 303 -5.38 -11.65 -1.76
CA ILE A 303 -5.88 -10.87 -2.90
C ILE A 303 -6.90 -11.74 -3.62
N SER A 304 -8.20 -11.44 -3.49
CA SER A 304 -9.22 -12.37 -3.97
C SER A 304 -10.52 -11.79 -4.46
N GLY A 305 -11.15 -12.42 -5.46
CA GLY A 305 -12.45 -11.97 -5.95
C GLY A 305 -12.42 -10.59 -6.60
N ASN A 306 -11.25 -10.10 -7.01
CA ASN A 306 -11.13 -8.83 -7.71
C ASN A 306 -11.34 -9.05 -9.22
N SER A 307 -11.90 -8.06 -9.91
CA SER A 307 -12.30 -8.20 -11.30
C SER A 307 -11.91 -7.00 -12.17
N SER A 308 -11.43 -7.28 -13.39
CA SER A 308 -11.31 -6.29 -14.46
C SER A 308 -12.15 -6.67 -15.68
N SER A 309 -12.59 -5.68 -16.46
CA SER A 309 -13.41 -5.88 -17.67
C SER A 309 -12.77 -5.32 -18.96
N GLY A 310 -11.75 -4.49 -18.81
CA GLY A 310 -11.05 -3.76 -19.86
C GLY A 310 -9.88 -4.51 -20.46
N TYR A 311 -9.39 -4.01 -21.58
CA TYR A 311 -8.44 -4.70 -22.45
C TYR A 311 -7.05 -4.79 -21.80
N GLY A 312 -6.47 -5.99 -21.74
CA GLY A 312 -5.13 -6.20 -21.17
C GLY A 312 -5.02 -5.99 -19.65
N GLY A 313 -6.15 -5.82 -18.94
CA GLY A 313 -6.17 -5.66 -17.49
C GLY A 313 -5.88 -6.95 -16.74
N SER A 314 -5.60 -6.83 -15.43
CA SER A 314 -5.54 -7.99 -14.52
C SER A 314 -6.69 -7.99 -13.52
N GLY A 315 -7.20 -9.17 -13.14
CA GLY A 315 -8.22 -9.28 -12.11
C GLY A 315 -7.65 -8.97 -10.73
N GLY A 316 -6.56 -9.66 -10.35
CA GLY A 316 -5.98 -9.57 -9.02
C GLY A 316 -5.02 -8.40 -8.88
N LEU A 317 -3.85 -8.52 -9.51
CA LEU A 317 -2.74 -7.60 -9.31
C LEU A 317 -1.99 -7.33 -10.61
N LEU A 318 -1.65 -6.06 -10.86
CA LEU A 318 -0.77 -5.66 -11.96
C LEU A 318 0.37 -4.83 -11.39
N HIS A 319 1.61 -5.16 -11.75
CA HIS A 319 2.78 -4.42 -11.27
C HIS A 319 3.81 -4.08 -12.35
N GLY A 320 4.57 -2.98 -12.15
CA GLY A 320 5.59 -2.53 -13.11
C GLY A 320 7.03 -2.45 -12.58
N GLY A 321 7.25 -2.65 -11.28
CA GLY A 321 8.59 -2.72 -10.68
C GLY A 321 8.86 -4.08 -10.00
N THR A 322 9.66 -4.08 -8.94
CA THR A 322 9.98 -5.29 -8.18
C THR A 322 8.95 -5.51 -7.07
N LEU A 323 8.23 -6.62 -7.15
CA LEU A 323 7.22 -6.99 -6.18
C LEU A 323 7.51 -8.36 -5.59
N THR A 324 7.54 -8.43 -4.25
CA THR A 324 7.66 -9.70 -3.52
C THR A 324 6.36 -10.06 -2.82
N LEU A 325 5.82 -11.24 -3.13
CA LEU A 325 4.72 -11.88 -2.42
C LEU A 325 5.29 -13.00 -1.54
N THR A 326 5.06 -12.94 -0.24
CA THR A 326 5.49 -13.99 0.70
C THR A 326 4.31 -14.47 1.51
N SER A 327 4.07 -15.78 1.55
CA SER A 327 2.96 -16.32 2.36
C SER A 327 1.60 -15.71 2.01
N THR A 328 1.39 -15.40 0.72
CA THR A 328 0.23 -14.66 0.21
C THR A 328 -0.61 -15.55 -0.70
N THR A 329 -1.93 -15.39 -0.64
CA THR A 329 -2.88 -16.10 -1.51
C THR A 329 -3.48 -15.13 -2.53
N VAL A 330 -3.35 -15.43 -3.83
CA VAL A 330 -4.05 -14.73 -4.92
C VAL A 330 -5.07 -15.69 -5.51
N SER A 331 -6.36 -15.44 -5.30
CA SER A 331 -7.39 -16.40 -5.70
C SER A 331 -8.71 -15.84 -6.20
N ASN A 332 -9.38 -16.57 -7.10
CA ASN A 332 -10.70 -16.20 -7.61
C ASN A 332 -10.77 -14.79 -8.23
N ASN A 333 -9.64 -14.28 -8.73
CA ASN A 333 -9.63 -13.00 -9.42
C ASN A 333 -9.91 -13.23 -10.92
N SER A 334 -10.57 -12.28 -11.57
CA SER A 334 -11.05 -12.44 -12.95
C SER A 334 -10.73 -11.26 -13.84
N ALA A 335 -10.17 -11.51 -15.02
CA ALA A 335 -9.99 -10.50 -16.06
C ALA A 335 -10.85 -10.85 -17.29
N ALA A 336 -12.02 -10.22 -17.39
CA ALA A 336 -12.98 -10.50 -18.45
C ALA A 336 -12.64 -9.81 -19.79
N GLY A 337 -11.73 -8.83 -19.79
CA GLY A 337 -11.29 -8.18 -21.03
C GLY A 337 -10.38 -9.08 -21.87
N MET A 338 -10.25 -8.75 -23.17
CA MET A 338 -9.35 -9.48 -24.06
C MET A 338 -7.90 -9.34 -23.61
N TYR A 339 -7.12 -10.43 -23.71
CA TYR A 339 -5.69 -10.48 -23.32
C TYR A 339 -5.42 -10.15 -21.84
N GLY A 340 -6.45 -10.26 -21.00
CA GLY A 340 -6.33 -10.02 -19.57
C GLY A 340 -5.61 -11.15 -18.82
N VAL A 341 -5.33 -10.91 -17.54
CA VAL A 341 -4.68 -11.88 -16.65
C VAL A 341 -5.48 -12.04 -15.37
N GLY A 342 -6.01 -13.23 -15.09
CA GLY A 342 -6.90 -13.44 -13.96
C GLY A 342 -6.24 -13.09 -12.63
N GLY A 343 -5.07 -13.68 -12.36
CA GLY A 343 -4.34 -13.55 -11.10
C GLY A 343 -3.41 -12.35 -11.07
N VAL A 344 -2.14 -12.55 -11.42
CA VAL A 344 -1.08 -11.54 -11.33
C VAL A 344 -0.42 -11.30 -12.68
N ALA A 345 -0.34 -10.05 -13.10
CA ALA A 345 0.39 -9.61 -14.28
C ALA A 345 1.55 -8.68 -13.91
N ALA A 346 2.64 -8.75 -14.68
CA ALA A 346 3.72 -7.77 -14.67
C ALA A 346 3.73 -6.96 -15.97
N PHE A 347 4.01 -5.66 -15.92
CA PHE A 347 4.44 -4.91 -17.10
C PHE A 347 5.82 -5.39 -17.57
N ALA A 348 6.18 -5.09 -18.82
CA ALA A 348 7.50 -5.39 -19.35
C ALA A 348 8.61 -4.81 -18.45
N GLY A 349 9.54 -5.67 -18.03
CA GLY A 349 10.63 -5.32 -17.10
C GLY A 349 10.28 -5.42 -15.60
N GLY A 350 9.02 -5.66 -15.24
CA GLY A 350 8.61 -5.94 -13.86
C GLY A 350 9.14 -7.30 -13.39
N THR A 351 9.56 -7.36 -12.11
CA THR A 351 10.04 -8.60 -11.48
C THR A 351 9.10 -9.03 -10.37
N LEU A 352 8.53 -10.22 -10.50
CA LEU A 352 7.67 -10.83 -9.49
C LEU A 352 8.42 -11.94 -8.77
N THR A 353 8.53 -11.86 -7.45
CA THR A 353 9.01 -12.96 -6.62
C THR A 353 7.89 -13.49 -5.76
N LEU A 354 7.58 -14.78 -5.87
CA LEU A 354 6.64 -15.48 -5.02
C LEU A 354 7.38 -16.48 -4.14
N THR A 355 7.13 -16.41 -2.84
CA THR A 355 7.71 -17.31 -1.86
C THR A 355 6.62 -17.84 -0.94
N ASP A 356 6.52 -19.15 -0.76
CA ASP A 356 5.52 -19.78 0.11
C ASP A 356 4.08 -19.32 -0.17
N SER A 357 3.76 -19.06 -1.45
CA SER A 357 2.52 -18.39 -1.86
C SER A 357 1.60 -19.32 -2.65
N THR A 358 0.34 -18.92 -2.85
CA THR A 358 -0.67 -19.71 -3.57
C THR A 358 -1.40 -18.86 -4.59
N ILE A 359 -1.44 -19.31 -5.85
CA ILE A 359 -2.13 -18.68 -6.98
C ILE A 359 -3.15 -19.67 -7.52
N THR A 360 -4.44 -19.46 -7.29
CA THR A 360 -5.46 -20.47 -7.60
C THR A 360 -6.84 -19.93 -7.95
N GLY A 361 -7.58 -20.60 -8.83
CA GLY A 361 -8.95 -20.23 -9.16
C GLY A 361 -9.08 -18.90 -9.91
N ASN A 362 -7.98 -18.32 -10.40
CA ASN A 362 -8.02 -17.07 -11.15
C ASN A 362 -8.38 -17.34 -12.62
N SER A 363 -9.07 -16.40 -13.27
CA SER A 363 -9.67 -16.62 -14.59
C SER A 363 -9.47 -15.45 -15.56
N ALA A 364 -9.14 -15.73 -16.81
CA ALA A 364 -9.17 -14.78 -17.92
C ALA A 364 -9.80 -15.42 -19.16
N PRO A 365 -11.14 -15.42 -19.27
CA PRO A 365 -11.85 -16.23 -20.26
C PRO A 365 -11.62 -15.79 -21.72
N ASN A 366 -11.19 -14.55 -21.96
CA ASN A 366 -11.12 -13.96 -23.31
C ASN A 366 -9.67 -13.80 -23.79
N SER A 367 -9.09 -14.89 -24.28
CA SER A 367 -7.73 -14.90 -24.86
C SER A 367 -6.65 -14.38 -23.91
N GLY A 368 -6.77 -14.69 -22.61
CA GLY A 368 -5.86 -14.24 -21.56
C GLY A 368 -5.16 -15.39 -20.83
N ALA A 369 -4.35 -15.04 -19.83
CA ALA A 369 -3.70 -16.00 -18.93
C ALA A 369 -4.45 -16.09 -17.59
N GLY A 370 -4.61 -17.29 -17.03
CA GLY A 370 -5.39 -17.46 -15.80
C GLY A 370 -4.65 -17.01 -14.55
N GLY A 371 -3.50 -17.63 -14.27
CA GLY A 371 -2.76 -17.44 -13.02
C GLY A 371 -1.78 -16.27 -13.07
N LEU A 372 -0.66 -16.46 -13.77
CA LEU A 372 0.48 -15.53 -13.79
C LEU A 372 0.82 -15.12 -15.22
N ALA A 373 1.21 -13.86 -15.40
CA ALA A 373 1.82 -13.37 -16.64
C ALA A 373 2.93 -12.36 -16.37
N GLY A 374 4.07 -12.45 -17.06
CA GLY A 374 5.15 -11.48 -16.85
C GLY A 374 6.42 -11.77 -17.63
N SER A 375 7.36 -10.82 -17.56
CA SER A 375 8.72 -11.03 -18.06
C SER A 375 9.56 -11.80 -17.06
N THR A 376 9.75 -11.31 -15.82
CA THR A 376 10.59 -11.98 -14.81
C THR A 376 9.74 -12.50 -13.65
N ILE A 377 9.65 -13.83 -13.50
CA ILE A 377 8.88 -14.48 -12.44
C ILE A 377 9.79 -15.47 -11.69
N ILE A 378 9.95 -15.27 -10.39
CA ILE A 378 10.76 -16.11 -9.50
C ILE A 378 9.82 -16.84 -8.55
N LEU A 379 9.84 -18.17 -8.57
CA LEU A 379 8.94 -19.02 -7.80
C LEU A 379 9.72 -19.89 -6.81
N ASN A 380 9.40 -19.71 -5.52
CA ASN A 380 9.96 -20.50 -4.42
C ASN A 380 8.83 -21.08 -3.58
N ARG A 381 8.75 -22.41 -3.46
CA ARG A 381 7.76 -23.11 -2.62
C ARG A 381 6.33 -22.61 -2.85
N THR A 382 5.99 -22.31 -4.10
CA THR A 382 4.73 -21.68 -4.50
C THR A 382 3.82 -22.67 -5.20
N LEU A 383 2.52 -22.61 -4.90
CA LEU A 383 1.47 -23.36 -5.58
C LEU A 383 0.82 -22.48 -6.65
N VAL A 384 0.81 -22.93 -7.91
CA VAL A 384 0.12 -22.29 -9.04
C VAL A 384 -0.77 -23.34 -9.69
N SER A 385 -2.07 -23.32 -9.38
CA SER A 385 -2.97 -24.42 -9.78
C SER A 385 -4.44 -24.03 -9.82
N GLY A 386 -5.19 -24.60 -10.77
CA GLY A 386 -6.63 -24.42 -10.89
C GLY A 386 -7.01 -23.06 -11.47
N ASN A 387 -6.09 -22.41 -12.17
CA ASN A 387 -6.35 -21.16 -12.88
C ASN A 387 -6.88 -21.46 -14.29
N GLN A 388 -7.52 -20.48 -14.95
CA GLN A 388 -8.19 -20.66 -16.23
C GLN A 388 -7.88 -19.52 -17.20
N GLY A 389 -7.35 -19.83 -18.38
CA GLY A 389 -7.03 -18.85 -19.40
C GLY A 389 -6.74 -19.52 -20.74
N PRO A 390 -7.36 -19.10 -21.87
CA PRO A 390 -7.13 -19.74 -23.16
C PRO A 390 -5.71 -19.63 -23.71
N LEU A 391 -4.92 -18.61 -23.32
CA LEU A 391 -3.52 -18.50 -23.72
C LEU A 391 -2.62 -19.42 -22.90
N ALA A 392 -2.78 -19.37 -21.58
CA ALA A 392 -2.14 -20.28 -20.64
C ALA A 392 -2.93 -20.24 -19.33
N ALA A 393 -3.30 -21.40 -18.82
CA ALA A 393 -4.12 -21.45 -17.62
C ALA A 393 -3.35 -20.98 -16.38
N GLU A 394 -2.12 -21.46 -16.17
CA GLU A 394 -1.35 -21.25 -14.95
C GLU A 394 -0.31 -20.14 -15.08
N LEU A 395 0.47 -20.14 -16.16
CA LEU A 395 1.63 -19.26 -16.30
C LEU A 395 1.91 -18.91 -17.76
N PHE A 396 2.02 -17.61 -18.04
CA PHE A 396 2.37 -17.05 -19.34
C PHE A 396 3.61 -16.15 -19.26
N THR A 397 4.45 -16.13 -20.29
CA THR A 397 5.66 -15.30 -20.37
C THR A 397 5.70 -14.47 -21.65
N TYR A 398 6.15 -13.21 -21.57
CA TYR A 398 6.22 -12.32 -22.75
C TYR A 398 7.45 -12.53 -23.65
N GLU A 399 8.60 -12.88 -23.07
CA GLU A 399 9.91 -13.00 -23.76
C GLU A 399 10.32 -14.46 -24.00
N GLY A 400 9.32 -15.35 -24.07
CA GLY A 400 9.56 -16.78 -23.89
C GLY A 400 10.09 -17.10 -22.48
N ASP A 401 10.56 -18.32 -22.32
CA ASP A 401 10.76 -18.94 -21.01
C ASP A 401 11.98 -18.50 -20.21
N SER A 402 12.83 -17.68 -20.81
CA SER A 402 14.06 -17.16 -20.20
C SER A 402 13.81 -16.33 -18.92
N GLY A 403 12.56 -15.90 -18.71
CA GLY A 403 12.16 -15.06 -17.60
C GLY A 403 11.64 -15.78 -16.35
N VAL A 404 11.39 -17.10 -16.40
CA VAL A 404 10.85 -17.82 -15.24
C VAL A 404 11.94 -18.62 -14.54
N ASN A 405 12.18 -18.30 -13.27
CA ASN A 405 13.00 -19.11 -12.39
C ASN A 405 12.11 -19.90 -11.43
N ALA A 406 11.83 -21.14 -11.79
CA ALA A 406 11.13 -22.13 -10.97
C ALA A 406 12.06 -23.32 -10.72
N SER A 407 12.67 -23.36 -9.52
CA SER A 407 13.62 -24.42 -9.18
C SER A 407 13.65 -24.84 -7.72
N ASN A 408 12.63 -24.43 -6.96
CA ASN A 408 12.68 -24.51 -5.51
C ASN A 408 11.36 -25.01 -4.93
N PHE A 409 11.00 -26.24 -5.27
CA PHE A 409 9.88 -27.00 -4.69
C PHE A 409 8.51 -26.37 -4.90
N ASN A 410 8.25 -25.91 -6.12
CA ASN A 410 6.95 -25.38 -6.52
C ASN A 410 6.00 -26.52 -6.93
N ILE A 411 4.71 -26.22 -6.90
CA ILE A 411 3.66 -27.13 -7.37
C ILE A 411 2.84 -26.41 -8.44
N PHE A 412 2.74 -27.03 -9.62
CA PHE A 412 2.05 -26.45 -10.76
C PHE A 412 0.90 -27.34 -11.22
N GLY A 413 -0.06 -26.71 -11.91
CA GLY A 413 -0.85 -27.38 -12.93
C GLY A 413 -2.34 -27.44 -12.65
N HIS A 414 -3.08 -27.78 -13.69
CA HIS A 414 -4.53 -27.97 -13.68
C HIS A 414 -4.82 -29.44 -14.00
N SER A 415 -5.63 -30.11 -13.18
CA SER A 415 -5.92 -31.56 -13.28
C SER A 415 -6.71 -32.00 -14.53
N GLY A 416 -6.82 -31.12 -15.52
CA GLY A 416 -7.55 -31.32 -16.77
C GLY A 416 -6.82 -30.76 -17.98
N LEU A 417 -5.57 -30.28 -17.83
CA LEU A 417 -4.81 -29.64 -18.91
C LEU A 417 -3.49 -30.35 -19.18
N THR A 418 -3.07 -30.28 -20.44
CA THR A 418 -1.70 -30.61 -20.85
C THR A 418 -0.75 -29.48 -20.49
N ASN A 419 0.56 -29.74 -20.52
CA ASN A 419 1.58 -28.70 -20.31
C ASN A 419 1.42 -27.51 -21.28
N VAL A 420 1.08 -27.77 -22.55
CA VAL A 420 0.90 -26.72 -23.57
C VAL A 420 -0.31 -25.82 -23.28
N GLN A 421 -1.33 -26.35 -22.61
CA GLN A 421 -2.50 -25.56 -22.21
C GLN A 421 -2.28 -24.81 -20.89
N ALA A 422 -1.50 -25.41 -19.98
CA ALA A 422 -1.26 -24.84 -18.67
C ALA A 422 -0.20 -23.73 -18.67
N PHE A 423 0.83 -23.86 -19.51
CA PHE A 423 1.99 -22.97 -19.50
C PHE A 423 2.27 -22.36 -20.87
N SER A 424 3.03 -21.25 -20.89
CA SER A 424 3.70 -20.80 -22.12
C SER A 424 4.50 -21.94 -22.73
N SER A 425 4.54 -22.00 -24.06
CA SER A 425 4.95 -23.18 -24.84
C SER A 425 6.35 -23.72 -24.56
N ASN A 426 7.22 -23.00 -23.86
CA ASN A 426 8.58 -23.45 -23.54
C ASN A 426 8.84 -23.61 -22.03
N PHE A 427 7.81 -23.49 -21.16
CA PHE A 427 8.00 -23.60 -19.71
C PHE A 427 8.03 -25.04 -19.27
N VAL A 428 9.14 -25.41 -18.64
CA VAL A 428 9.31 -26.73 -18.05
C VAL A 428 9.75 -26.54 -16.60
N PRO A 429 8.88 -26.89 -15.63
CA PRO A 429 9.26 -26.97 -14.23
C PRO A 429 10.51 -27.84 -14.05
N SER A 430 11.42 -27.43 -13.17
CA SER A 430 12.73 -28.10 -13.04
C SER A 430 12.70 -29.22 -11.98
N GLY A 431 13.83 -29.92 -11.78
CA GLY A 431 13.90 -31.19 -11.05
C GLY A 431 13.49 -31.19 -9.56
N GLY A 432 13.12 -30.05 -8.98
CA GLY A 432 12.55 -29.94 -7.64
C GLY A 432 11.05 -29.64 -7.60
N ASP A 433 10.44 -29.31 -8.75
CA ASP A 433 9.04 -28.91 -8.85
C ASP A 433 8.14 -30.12 -9.16
N ILE A 434 6.84 -30.01 -8.86
CA ILE A 434 5.83 -31.05 -9.12
C ILE A 434 4.76 -30.51 -10.07
N THR A 435 4.39 -31.28 -11.10
CA THR A 435 3.37 -30.92 -12.09
C THR A 435 2.13 -31.80 -12.01
N ALA A 436 0.96 -31.18 -11.87
CA ALA A 436 -0.37 -31.79 -12.00
C ALA A 436 -0.87 -31.86 -13.45
N THR A 437 -0.14 -31.31 -14.40
CA THR A 437 -0.45 -31.38 -15.83
C THR A 437 0.27 -32.56 -16.47
N SER A 438 -0.24 -33.06 -17.60
CA SER A 438 0.42 -34.13 -18.37
C SER A 438 1.17 -33.59 -19.59
N ASP A 439 2.22 -34.31 -19.98
CA ASP A 439 2.89 -34.17 -21.28
C ASP A 439 2.18 -34.98 -22.40
N GLY A 440 1.12 -35.72 -22.05
CA GLY A 440 0.30 -36.56 -22.94
C GLY A 440 -1.21 -36.46 -22.66
N THR A 441 -1.95 -37.53 -22.95
CA THR A 441 -3.43 -37.53 -23.05
C THR A 441 -4.20 -37.52 -21.73
N THR A 442 -3.57 -37.76 -20.58
CA THR A 442 -4.28 -37.82 -19.28
C THR A 442 -3.56 -37.01 -18.19
N PRO A 443 -4.10 -35.85 -17.81
CA PRO A 443 -3.56 -35.00 -16.74
C PRO A 443 -3.52 -35.70 -15.38
N THR A 444 -2.54 -35.36 -14.55
CA THR A 444 -2.42 -35.90 -13.19
C THR A 444 -3.47 -35.22 -12.28
N PRO A 445 -4.34 -35.96 -11.58
CA PRO A 445 -5.29 -35.35 -10.68
C PRO A 445 -4.60 -34.52 -9.60
N LEU A 446 -5.07 -33.29 -9.37
CA LEU A 446 -4.48 -32.42 -8.35
C LEU A 446 -4.60 -33.04 -6.96
N SER A 447 -5.65 -33.80 -6.70
CA SER A 447 -5.84 -34.59 -5.47
C SER A 447 -4.82 -35.71 -5.26
N ALA A 448 -4.11 -36.13 -6.30
CA ALA A 448 -3.01 -37.09 -6.19
C ALA A 448 -1.69 -36.41 -5.74
N ILE A 449 -1.62 -35.08 -5.83
CA ILE A 449 -0.42 -34.27 -5.55
C ILE A 449 -0.62 -33.42 -4.29
N LEU A 450 -1.78 -32.77 -4.19
CA LEU A 450 -2.21 -32.01 -3.04
C LEU A 450 -3.04 -32.90 -2.12
N ASN A 451 -2.71 -32.88 -0.84
CA ASN A 451 -3.61 -33.42 0.17
C ASN A 451 -4.92 -32.61 0.10
N THR A 452 -6.05 -33.27 -0.13
CA THR A 452 -7.38 -32.64 -0.26
C THR A 452 -7.87 -31.95 1.02
N THR A 453 -7.14 -32.06 2.13
CA THR A 453 -7.32 -31.23 3.33
C THR A 453 -6.58 -29.87 3.28
N LEU A 454 -5.83 -29.57 2.21
CA LEU A 454 -5.28 -28.24 1.98
C LEU A 454 -6.45 -27.31 1.63
N ALA A 455 -6.94 -26.60 2.65
CA ALA A 455 -8.01 -25.63 2.52
C ALA A 455 -7.57 -24.38 1.74
N ASN A 456 -8.53 -23.56 1.32
CA ASN A 456 -8.28 -22.16 0.99
C ASN A 456 -7.71 -21.47 2.25
N ASN A 457 -6.44 -21.09 2.21
CA ASN A 457 -5.72 -20.68 3.41
C ASN A 457 -5.93 -19.22 3.79
N GLY A 458 -6.65 -18.40 3.01
CA GLY A 458 -7.18 -17.09 3.43
C GLY A 458 -6.23 -16.07 4.07
N GLY A 459 -4.91 -16.30 4.11
CA GLY A 459 -3.94 -15.51 4.87
C GLY A 459 -3.54 -16.14 6.22
N LEU A 460 -2.27 -15.91 6.59
CA LEU A 460 -1.43 -16.54 7.63
C LEU A 460 -1.17 -18.05 7.46
N PRO A 461 0.01 -18.47 6.95
CA PRO A 461 0.47 -19.84 7.12
C PRO A 461 0.82 -20.05 8.59
N ARG A 462 0.03 -20.86 9.29
CA ARG A 462 0.55 -21.58 10.44
C ARG A 462 1.30 -22.79 9.89
N PRO A 463 2.64 -22.84 9.89
CA PRO A 463 3.28 -24.14 9.91
C PRO A 463 2.75 -24.86 11.14
N MET A 464 2.22 -26.08 10.97
CA MET A 464 1.90 -26.94 12.10
C MET A 464 3.14 -27.00 13.00
N ARG A 465 3.08 -26.34 14.16
CA ARG A 465 3.99 -26.65 15.26
C ARG A 465 3.70 -28.09 15.65
N SER A 466 4.59 -28.99 15.21
CA SER A 466 4.89 -30.30 15.78
C SER A 466 3.69 -31.09 16.31
N SER A 467 3.05 -31.88 15.44
CA SER A 467 2.37 -33.10 15.89
C SER A 467 3.36 -34.28 15.85
N PRO A 468 3.53 -35.07 16.93
CA PRO A 468 4.47 -36.20 17.01
C PRO A 468 4.27 -37.31 15.96
N ALA A 469 3.18 -37.29 15.19
CA ALA A 469 2.82 -38.36 14.25
C ALA A 469 3.70 -38.42 12.98
N VAL A 470 4.41 -37.35 12.61
CA VAL A 470 5.24 -37.30 11.38
C VAL A 470 6.68 -37.79 11.61
N ARG A 471 7.12 -38.00 12.86
CA ARG A 471 8.46 -38.55 13.15
C ARG A 471 8.63 -40.03 12.80
N ARG A 472 7.59 -40.73 12.34
CA ARG A 472 7.63 -42.19 12.07
C ARG A 472 7.73 -42.61 10.60
N SER A 473 7.66 -41.72 9.61
CA SER A 473 7.75 -42.10 8.18
C SER A 473 8.98 -41.60 7.43
N MET A 474 9.89 -40.85 8.06
CA MET A 474 11.21 -40.53 7.50
C MET A 474 12.32 -41.27 8.25
N ARG A 475 12.39 -42.59 8.06
CA ARG A 475 13.66 -43.31 8.20
C ARG A 475 14.04 -43.81 6.81
N TRP A 476 15.02 -43.14 6.23
CA TRP A 476 15.84 -43.65 5.15
C TRP A 476 16.38 -45.03 5.55
N ALA A 477 16.04 -46.06 4.78
CA ALA A 477 16.75 -47.33 4.83
C ALA A 477 18.14 -47.12 4.19
N PRO A 478 19.26 -47.43 4.87
CA PRO A 478 20.58 -47.28 4.29
C PRO A 478 20.84 -48.42 3.30
N VAL A 479 21.43 -48.04 2.17
CA VAL A 479 22.06 -48.92 1.19
C VAL A 479 23.06 -49.84 1.89
N VAL A 480 22.86 -51.15 1.81
CA VAL A 480 23.91 -52.15 2.07
C VAL A 480 24.15 -52.92 0.79
N ARG A 481 25.34 -52.70 0.21
CA ARG A 481 25.95 -53.55 -0.82
C ARG A 481 26.47 -54.85 -0.17
N ARG A 482 26.42 -55.95 -0.94
CA ARG A 482 27.35 -57.11 -1.07
C ARG A 482 26.59 -58.47 -1.07
N PRO A 483 27.19 -59.58 -1.56
CA PRO A 483 27.52 -59.92 -2.95
C PRO A 483 26.90 -61.29 -3.37
N ILE A 484 27.06 -61.66 -4.63
CA ILE A 484 26.75 -62.99 -5.18
C ILE A 484 27.77 -64.04 -4.68
N LEU A 485 27.28 -65.20 -4.23
CA LEU A 485 27.86 -66.56 -4.18
C LEU A 485 26.84 -67.40 -3.37
N ILE A 486 26.17 -68.44 -3.84
CA ILE A 486 26.56 -69.58 -4.71
C ILE A 486 25.48 -69.81 -5.76
#